data_AF-A0A4R4AZB4-F1
#
_entry.id   AF-A0A4R4AZB4-F1
#
_cell.length_a   1.000
_cell.length_b   1.000
_cell.length_c   1.000
_cell.angle_alpha   90.00
_cell.angle_beta   90.00
_cell.angle_gamma   90.00
#
_symmetry.space_group_name_H-M   'P 1'
#
loop_
_entity.id
_entity.type
_entity.pdbx_description
1 polymer ?
#
loop_
_entity_poly.entity_id
_entity_poly.type
_entity_poly.pdbx_seq_one_letter_code
_entity_poly.pdbx_strand_id
1 'polypeptide(L)'
;MTPLNFWTKEKALQLLRWIIEEEEKLSPQKLLQIYGQKWLNERRLIAPLRVIWDGSPYAMINDLYPNRFKEWEFTKAPNNFWTKEKALQALKWAIEEKEKLNQEQLKDIYEKKWLTQLGLRGAIQLYWNDSPYAMINDLYPNQFKEWEFTKAPNNFWTKEKALEALRWTIEEKEKLTDNQLLQKYTMNWLKRHRLWTPLIRYWNGSPYAMINDLYPNKYEKHSFRGYINKY
;
A
#
# COMPACT_ATOMS: atom_id res chain seq x y z
N MET A 1 6.04 -6.49 -46.30
CA MET A 1 6.24 -5.07 -45.92
C MET A 1 4.91 -4.36 -46.00
N THR A 2 4.52 -3.64 -44.96
CA THR A 2 3.29 -2.82 -44.98
C THR A 2 3.54 -1.61 -45.88
N PRO A 3 2.61 -1.24 -46.78
CA PRO A 3 2.80 -0.08 -47.66
C PRO A 3 3.06 1.21 -46.87
N LEU A 4 3.84 2.13 -47.45
CA LEU A 4 4.03 3.47 -46.90
C LEU A 4 2.64 4.13 -46.70
N ASN A 5 2.38 4.76 -45.57
CA ASN A 5 1.10 5.41 -45.23
C ASN A 5 -0.14 4.47 -45.15
N PHE A 6 0.06 3.15 -45.04
CA PHE A 6 -1.06 2.21 -44.85
C PHE A 6 -1.86 2.50 -43.56
N TRP A 7 -1.13 2.81 -42.49
CA TRP A 7 -1.69 3.06 -41.17
C TRP A 7 -2.19 4.49 -41.04
N THR A 8 -3.46 4.62 -40.70
CA THR A 8 -4.04 5.85 -40.12
C THR A 8 -4.38 5.59 -38.66
N LYS A 9 -4.51 6.67 -37.88
CA LYS A 9 -4.99 6.59 -36.48
C LYS A 9 -6.30 5.79 -36.40
N GLU A 10 -7.25 6.11 -37.27
CA GLU A 10 -8.55 5.45 -37.37
C GLU A 10 -8.44 3.94 -37.59
N LYS A 11 -7.67 3.51 -38.61
CA LYS A 11 -7.51 2.08 -38.93
C LYS A 11 -6.87 1.29 -37.79
N ALA A 12 -5.85 1.88 -37.15
CA ALA A 12 -5.16 1.24 -36.04
C ALA A 12 -6.07 1.10 -34.82
N LEU A 13 -6.88 2.12 -34.51
CA LEU A 13 -7.85 2.06 -33.42
C LEU A 13 -9.02 1.12 -33.72
N GLN A 14 -9.51 1.07 -34.95
CA GLN A 14 -10.55 0.12 -35.37
C GLN A 14 -10.07 -1.33 -35.23
N LEU A 15 -8.86 -1.64 -35.69
CA LEU A 15 -8.28 -2.97 -35.50
C LEU A 15 -8.07 -3.29 -34.02
N LEU A 16 -7.52 -2.36 -33.24
CA LEU A 16 -7.32 -2.56 -31.80
C LEU A 16 -8.65 -2.83 -31.09
N ARG A 17 -9.71 -2.07 -31.41
CA ARG A 17 -11.05 -2.27 -30.88
C ARG A 17 -11.58 -3.65 -31.20
N TRP A 18 -11.54 -4.04 -32.47
CA TRP A 18 -12.02 -5.34 -32.93
C TRP A 18 -11.29 -6.50 -32.22
N ILE A 19 -9.97 -6.42 -32.05
CA ILE A 19 -9.21 -7.46 -31.33
C ILE A 19 -9.68 -7.55 -29.87
N ILE A 20 -9.82 -6.41 -29.18
CA ILE A 20 -10.20 -6.37 -27.76
C ILE A 20 -11.64 -6.86 -27.56
N GLU A 21 -12.57 -6.36 -28.36
CA GLU A 21 -14.01 -6.51 -28.14
C GLU A 21 -14.58 -7.78 -28.79
N GLU A 22 -14.10 -8.14 -29.98
CA GLU A 22 -14.70 -9.21 -30.80
C GLU A 22 -13.84 -10.48 -30.84
N GLU A 23 -12.54 -10.35 -31.13
CA GLU A 23 -11.65 -11.51 -31.30
C GLU A 23 -11.31 -12.17 -29.96
N GLU A 24 -10.79 -11.39 -29.00
CA GLU A 24 -10.32 -11.91 -27.71
C GLU A 24 -11.29 -11.68 -26.55
N LYS A 25 -12.29 -10.80 -26.74
CA LYS A 25 -13.33 -10.48 -25.73
C LYS A 25 -12.73 -10.17 -24.35
N LEU A 26 -11.71 -9.32 -24.33
CA LEU A 26 -10.91 -9.05 -23.13
C LEU A 26 -11.71 -8.23 -22.12
N SER A 27 -11.78 -8.74 -20.89
CA SER A 27 -12.25 -7.94 -19.75
C SER A 27 -11.25 -6.80 -19.44
N PRO A 28 -11.71 -5.68 -18.84
CA PRO A 28 -10.81 -4.61 -18.40
C PRO A 28 -9.65 -5.11 -17.53
N GLN A 29 -9.92 -6.04 -16.61
CA GLN A 29 -8.90 -6.61 -15.73
C GLN A 29 -7.87 -7.43 -16.51
N LYS A 30 -8.31 -8.21 -17.51
CA LYS A 30 -7.40 -8.98 -18.34
C LYS A 30 -6.55 -8.06 -19.22
N LEU A 31 -7.16 -7.01 -19.77
CA LEU A 31 -6.47 -6.01 -20.57
C LEU A 31 -5.33 -5.34 -19.78
N LEU A 32 -5.58 -4.89 -18.55
CA LEU A 32 -4.54 -4.31 -17.68
C LEU A 32 -3.34 -5.24 -17.43
N GLN A 33 -3.57 -6.56 -17.44
CA GLN A 33 -2.54 -7.56 -17.20
C GLN A 33 -1.68 -7.88 -18.42
N ILE A 34 -2.27 -7.90 -19.62
CA ILE A 34 -1.58 -8.38 -20.83
C ILE A 34 -1.22 -7.27 -21.81
N TYR A 35 -1.93 -6.14 -21.78
CA TYR A 35 -1.74 -5.05 -22.72
C TYR A 35 -0.37 -4.37 -22.54
N GLY A 36 0.33 -4.18 -23.65
CA GLY A 36 1.65 -3.56 -23.69
C GLY A 36 2.34 -3.81 -25.03
N GLN A 37 3.58 -3.34 -25.17
CA GLN A 37 4.33 -3.44 -26.44
C GLN A 37 4.42 -4.88 -26.98
N LYS A 38 4.63 -5.87 -26.10
CA LYS A 38 4.71 -7.28 -26.50
C LYS A 38 3.39 -7.76 -27.10
N TRP A 39 2.27 -7.54 -26.40
CA TRP A 39 0.94 -7.92 -26.85
C TRP A 39 0.56 -7.22 -28.16
N LEU A 40 0.87 -5.93 -28.30
CA LEU A 40 0.67 -5.16 -29.54
C LEU A 40 1.54 -5.68 -30.70
N ASN A 41 2.76 -6.10 -30.43
CA ASN A 41 3.66 -6.66 -31.45
C ASN A 41 3.14 -7.98 -32.01
N GLU A 42 2.66 -8.88 -31.15
CA GLU A 42 2.06 -10.16 -31.55
C GLU A 42 0.82 -9.96 -32.45
N ARG A 43 0.12 -8.83 -32.31
CA ARG A 43 -1.07 -8.43 -33.10
C ARG A 43 -0.75 -7.51 -34.27
N ARG A 44 0.53 -7.39 -34.64
CA ARG A 44 1.00 -6.57 -35.77
C ARG A 44 0.65 -5.08 -35.64
N LEU A 45 0.43 -4.59 -34.42
CA LEU A 45 0.17 -3.19 -34.10
C LEU A 45 1.43 -2.39 -33.73
N ILE A 46 2.62 -3.01 -33.79
CA ILE A 46 3.88 -2.33 -33.43
C ILE A 46 4.24 -1.17 -34.38
N ALA A 47 3.96 -1.32 -35.67
CA ALA A 47 4.24 -0.29 -36.66
C ALA A 47 3.38 0.98 -36.45
N PRO A 48 2.03 0.90 -36.36
CA PRO A 48 1.22 2.08 -36.08
C PRO A 48 1.50 2.64 -34.68
N LEU A 49 1.79 1.79 -33.69
CA LEU A 49 2.20 2.23 -32.35
C LEU A 49 3.40 3.18 -32.39
N ARG A 50 4.44 2.84 -33.13
CA ARG A 50 5.66 3.66 -33.25
C ARG A 50 5.42 4.96 -34.01
N VAL A 51 4.68 4.91 -35.12
CA VAL A 51 4.51 6.06 -36.01
C VAL A 51 3.51 7.08 -35.45
N ILE A 52 2.42 6.62 -34.83
CA ILE A 52 1.29 7.48 -34.44
C ILE A 52 1.35 7.86 -32.96
N TRP A 53 1.85 6.97 -32.10
CA TRP A 53 1.85 7.14 -30.64
C TRP A 53 3.26 7.17 -30.03
N ASP A 54 4.29 7.41 -30.85
CA ASP A 54 5.69 7.45 -30.42
C ASP A 54 6.11 6.23 -29.59
N GLY A 55 5.56 5.06 -29.92
CA GLY A 55 5.85 3.82 -29.21
C GLY A 55 5.14 3.65 -27.86
N SER A 56 4.25 4.57 -27.46
CA SER A 56 3.53 4.52 -26.17
C SER A 56 2.26 3.68 -26.23
N PRO A 57 2.21 2.48 -25.61
CA PRO A 57 0.98 1.69 -25.56
C PRO A 57 -0.13 2.42 -24.82
N TYR A 58 0.21 3.16 -23.76
CA TYR A 58 -0.77 3.89 -22.98
C TYR A 58 -1.44 4.99 -23.81
N ALA A 59 -0.68 5.74 -24.61
CA ALA A 59 -1.26 6.77 -25.47
C ALA A 59 -2.26 6.16 -26.48
N MET A 60 -1.93 4.99 -27.05
CA MET A 60 -2.79 4.27 -27.98
C MET A 60 -4.10 3.79 -27.32
N ILE A 61 -4.04 3.17 -26.14
CA ILE A 61 -5.25 2.68 -25.47
C ILE A 61 -6.10 3.82 -24.89
N ASN A 62 -5.48 4.91 -24.44
CA ASN A 62 -6.20 6.09 -23.97
C ASN A 62 -6.89 6.83 -25.12
N ASP A 63 -6.34 6.80 -26.34
CA ASP A 63 -7.05 7.27 -27.52
C ASP A 63 -8.27 6.40 -27.86
N LEU A 64 -8.17 5.07 -27.69
CA LEU A 64 -9.30 4.17 -27.92
C LEU A 64 -10.40 4.30 -26.85
N TYR A 65 -9.99 4.40 -25.59
CA TYR A 65 -10.86 4.51 -24.42
C TYR A 65 -10.45 5.70 -23.54
N PRO A 66 -10.84 6.92 -23.93
CA PRO A 66 -10.44 8.14 -23.22
C PRO A 66 -10.72 8.09 -21.74
N ASN A 67 -9.67 8.29 -20.92
CA ASN A 67 -9.71 8.36 -19.46
C ASN A 67 -10.28 7.11 -18.76
N ARG A 68 -10.43 6.00 -19.48
CA ARG A 68 -10.96 4.74 -18.92
C ARG A 68 -9.96 4.03 -18.02
N PHE A 69 -8.67 4.16 -18.34
CA PHE A 69 -7.57 3.54 -17.60
C PHE A 69 -6.57 4.61 -17.20
N LYS A 70 -5.92 4.43 -16.06
CA LYS A 70 -4.74 5.19 -15.66
C LYS A 70 -3.48 4.44 -16.08
N GLU A 71 -2.45 5.20 -16.42
CA GLU A 71 -1.18 4.63 -16.92
C GLU A 71 -0.52 3.67 -15.93
N TRP A 72 -0.63 3.97 -14.63
CA TRP A 72 -0.10 3.13 -13.54
C TRP A 72 -0.92 1.86 -13.28
N GLU A 73 -2.09 1.68 -13.89
CA GLU A 73 -2.88 0.45 -13.73
C GLU A 73 -2.33 -0.71 -14.58
N PHE A 74 -1.56 -0.40 -15.62
CA PHE A 74 -0.93 -1.42 -16.47
C PHE A 74 0.32 -2.02 -15.79
N THR A 75 0.68 -3.24 -16.17
CA THR A 75 1.79 -3.99 -15.54
C THR A 75 3.15 -3.28 -15.58
N LYS A 76 3.37 -2.38 -16.54
CA LYS A 76 4.61 -1.60 -16.67
C LYS A 76 4.29 -0.15 -16.97
N ALA A 77 4.60 0.73 -16.02
CA ALA A 77 4.72 2.14 -16.31
C ALA A 77 5.94 2.38 -17.22
N PRO A 78 5.89 3.35 -18.16
CA PRO A 78 7.05 3.70 -18.98
C PRO A 78 8.26 4.13 -18.15
N ASN A 79 9.45 4.08 -18.77
CA ASN A 79 10.66 4.62 -18.16
C ASN A 79 10.46 6.11 -17.83
N ASN A 80 10.93 6.54 -16.66
CA ASN A 80 10.77 7.92 -16.16
C ASN A 80 9.31 8.39 -16.03
N PHE A 81 8.34 7.47 -16.03
CA PHE A 81 6.93 7.82 -15.83
C PHE A 81 6.69 8.43 -14.45
N TRP A 82 7.28 7.82 -13.42
CA TRP A 82 7.06 8.20 -12.04
C TRP A 82 7.69 9.56 -11.75
N THR A 83 6.87 10.47 -11.23
CA THR A 83 7.31 11.57 -10.38
C THR A 83 6.80 11.31 -8.97
N LYS A 84 7.30 12.07 -8.00
CA LYS A 84 6.84 12.01 -6.62
C LYS A 84 5.32 12.27 -6.55
N GLU A 85 4.83 13.29 -7.25
CA GLU A 85 3.42 13.70 -7.29
C GLU A 85 2.53 12.63 -7.94
N LYS A 86 2.96 12.06 -9.07
CA LYS A 86 2.21 10.99 -9.74
C LYS A 86 2.09 9.74 -8.86
N ALA A 87 3.15 9.39 -8.14
CA ALA A 87 3.12 8.25 -7.23
C ALA A 87 2.15 8.48 -6.06
N LEU A 88 2.12 9.70 -5.49
CA LEU A 88 1.15 10.07 -4.47
C LEU A 88 -0.29 10.09 -5.01
N GLN A 89 -0.51 10.59 -6.24
CA GLN A 89 -1.82 10.55 -6.90
C GLN A 89 -2.30 9.12 -7.14
N ALA A 90 -1.42 8.24 -7.63
CA ALA A 90 -1.72 6.84 -7.85
C ALA A 90 -2.09 6.13 -6.53
N LEU A 91 -1.34 6.41 -5.45
CA LEU A 91 -1.65 5.86 -4.13
C LEU A 91 -2.98 6.39 -3.59
N LYS A 92 -3.22 7.71 -3.68
CA LYS A 92 -4.47 8.34 -3.24
C LYS A 92 -5.67 7.75 -3.97
N TRP A 93 -5.59 7.65 -5.30
CA TRP A 93 -6.64 7.04 -6.11
C TRP A 93 -6.88 5.57 -5.74
N ALA A 94 -5.82 4.80 -5.48
CA ALA A 94 -5.96 3.40 -5.05
C ALA A 94 -6.72 3.30 -3.72
N ILE A 95 -6.40 4.15 -2.75
CA ILE A 95 -7.02 4.17 -1.42
C ILE A 95 -8.47 4.65 -1.50
N GLU A 96 -8.70 5.81 -2.11
CA GLU A 96 -9.97 6.54 -2.00
C GLU A 96 -11.00 6.10 -3.05
N GLU A 97 -10.56 5.76 -4.26
CA GLU A 97 -11.47 5.53 -5.40
C GLU A 97 -11.56 4.06 -5.79
N LYS A 98 -10.40 3.40 -5.95
CA LYS A 98 -10.34 2.01 -6.42
C LYS A 98 -10.82 1.04 -5.34
N GLU A 99 -10.24 1.13 -4.14
CA GLU A 99 -10.51 0.18 -3.06
C GLU A 99 -11.42 0.77 -1.97
N LYS A 100 -11.60 2.10 -1.94
CA LYS A 100 -12.46 2.83 -0.99
C LYS A 100 -12.20 2.44 0.46
N LEU A 101 -10.92 2.39 0.82
CA LEU A 101 -10.45 1.90 2.11
C LEU A 101 -10.73 2.93 3.20
N ASN A 102 -11.30 2.47 4.31
CA ASN A 102 -11.25 3.24 5.55
C ASN A 102 -9.87 3.13 6.23
N GLN A 103 -9.62 3.94 7.25
CA GLN A 103 -8.33 3.99 7.94
C GLN A 103 -7.91 2.64 8.56
N GLU A 104 -8.86 1.86 9.09
CA GLU A 104 -8.53 0.57 9.71
C GLU A 104 -8.21 -0.49 8.66
N GLN A 105 -8.96 -0.54 7.55
CA GLN A 105 -8.65 -1.41 6.42
C GLN A 105 -7.29 -1.07 5.81
N LEU A 106 -6.99 0.23 5.67
CA LEU A 106 -5.70 0.69 5.18
C LEU A 106 -4.56 0.21 6.09
N LYS A 107 -4.69 0.36 7.41
CA LYS A 107 -3.71 -0.15 8.39
C LYS A 107 -3.46 -1.65 8.26
N ASP A 108 -4.45 -2.41 7.80
CA ASP A 108 -4.35 -3.86 7.63
C ASP A 108 -3.65 -4.28 6.34
N ILE A 109 -3.95 -3.61 5.23
CA ILE A 109 -3.44 -4.03 3.92
C ILE A 109 -2.16 -3.28 3.48
N TYR A 110 -1.86 -2.13 4.07
CA TYR A 110 -0.78 -1.27 3.64
C TYR A 110 0.60 -1.88 3.97
N GLU A 111 1.12 -2.67 3.03
CA GLU A 111 2.44 -3.29 3.09
C GLU A 111 3.15 -3.25 1.72
N LYS A 112 4.45 -3.57 1.71
CA LYS A 112 5.27 -3.62 0.47
C LYS A 112 4.63 -4.47 -0.63
N LYS A 113 3.95 -5.58 -0.26
CA LYS A 113 3.29 -6.48 -1.22
C LYS A 113 2.13 -5.77 -1.93
N TRP A 114 1.23 -5.14 -1.19
CA TRP A 114 0.09 -4.40 -1.77
C TRP A 114 0.59 -3.24 -2.65
N LEU A 115 1.58 -2.48 -2.19
CA LEU A 115 2.20 -1.42 -3.00
C LEU A 115 2.88 -1.93 -4.28
N THR A 116 3.44 -3.14 -4.24
CA THR A 116 4.02 -3.79 -5.43
C THR A 116 2.92 -4.18 -6.42
N GLN A 117 1.76 -4.66 -5.93
CA GLN A 117 0.60 -4.96 -6.77
C GLN A 117 0.01 -3.71 -7.44
N LEU A 118 0.17 -2.55 -6.82
CA LEU A 118 -0.18 -1.25 -7.41
C LEU A 118 0.89 -0.69 -8.36
N GLY A 119 1.99 -1.40 -8.60
CA GLY A 119 3.09 -0.92 -9.44
C GLY A 119 3.95 0.19 -8.80
N LEU A 120 3.74 0.50 -7.52
CA LEU A 120 4.40 1.60 -6.82
C LEU A 120 5.79 1.26 -6.28
N ARG A 121 6.25 0.01 -6.40
CA ARG A 121 7.56 -0.43 -5.86
C ARG A 121 8.72 0.43 -6.36
N GLY A 122 8.76 0.71 -7.68
CA GLY A 122 9.79 1.55 -8.28
C GLY A 122 9.76 2.98 -7.74
N ALA A 123 8.58 3.58 -7.64
CA ALA A 123 8.41 4.93 -7.09
C ALA A 123 8.83 5.03 -5.63
N ILE A 124 8.47 4.04 -4.80
CA ILE A 124 8.86 3.97 -3.38
C ILE A 124 10.38 3.93 -3.21
N GLN A 125 11.07 3.18 -4.07
CA GLN A 125 12.53 3.14 -4.07
C GLN A 125 13.16 4.49 -4.46
N LEU A 126 12.59 5.15 -5.48
CA LEU A 126 13.14 6.39 -6.03
C LEU A 126 12.98 7.59 -5.10
N TYR A 127 11.83 7.74 -4.44
CA TYR A 127 11.49 8.98 -3.72
C TYR A 127 11.39 8.83 -2.20
N TRP A 128 11.34 7.61 -1.67
CA TRP A 128 11.14 7.35 -0.24
C TRP A 128 12.12 6.33 0.35
N ASN A 129 13.28 6.13 -0.28
CA ASN A 129 14.34 5.23 0.21
C ASN A 129 13.84 3.81 0.56
N ASP A 130 12.92 3.28 -0.24
CA ASP A 130 12.26 1.99 0.00
C ASP A 130 11.45 1.90 1.33
N SER A 131 10.94 3.06 1.81
CA SER A 131 10.07 3.16 2.98
C SER A 131 8.60 3.37 2.58
N PRO A 132 7.76 2.32 2.65
CA PRO A 132 6.30 2.47 2.54
C PRO A 132 5.74 3.50 3.51
N TYR A 133 6.21 3.50 4.76
CA TYR A 133 5.70 4.44 5.75
C TYR A 133 5.99 5.89 5.36
N ALA A 134 7.20 6.18 4.86
CA ALA A 134 7.52 7.53 4.42
C ALA A 134 6.58 7.99 3.29
N MET A 135 6.17 7.09 2.38
CA MET A 135 5.21 7.42 1.33
C MET A 135 3.80 7.72 1.88
N ILE A 136 3.26 6.88 2.77
CA ILE A 136 1.91 7.15 3.32
C ILE A 136 1.89 8.38 4.23
N ASN A 137 2.96 8.64 4.98
CA ASN A 137 3.07 9.84 5.79
C ASN A 137 3.25 11.10 4.93
N ASP A 138 3.78 10.99 3.71
CA ASP A 138 3.81 12.10 2.75
C ASP A 138 2.43 12.38 2.15
N LEU A 139 1.65 11.32 1.87
CA LEU A 139 0.27 11.45 1.38
C LEU A 139 -0.68 11.97 2.46
N TYR A 140 -0.56 11.45 3.68
CA TYR A 140 -1.41 11.75 4.84
C TYR A 140 -0.55 12.13 6.04
N PRO A 141 -0.02 13.37 6.08
CA PRO A 141 0.91 13.82 7.11
C PRO A 141 0.39 13.62 8.53
N ASN A 142 1.17 12.89 9.34
CA ASN A 142 0.94 12.65 10.77
C ASN A 142 -0.40 11.97 11.11
N GLN A 143 -1.10 11.39 10.12
CA GLN A 143 -2.38 10.70 10.37
C GLN A 143 -2.19 9.29 10.95
N PHE A 144 -1.05 8.67 10.68
CA PHE A 144 -0.75 7.30 11.10
C PHE A 144 0.59 7.25 11.82
N LYS A 145 0.72 6.35 12.79
CA LYS A 145 2.00 5.95 13.36
C LYS A 145 2.54 4.69 12.68
N GLU A 146 3.86 4.54 12.63
CA GLU A 146 4.52 3.39 11.99
C GLU A 146 4.04 2.03 12.53
N TRP A 147 3.82 1.95 13.84
CA TRP A 147 3.35 0.75 14.52
C TRP A 147 1.86 0.48 14.36
N GLU A 148 1.10 1.41 13.79
CA GLU A 148 -0.30 1.20 13.47
C GLU A 148 -0.51 0.36 12.22
N PHE A 149 0.52 0.07 11.41
CA PHE A 149 0.46 -0.81 10.24
C PHE A 149 0.82 -2.26 10.58
N THR A 150 0.38 -3.24 9.75
CA THR A 150 0.51 -4.67 10.06
C THR A 150 1.96 -5.11 10.25
N LYS A 151 2.87 -4.43 9.55
CA LYS A 151 4.30 -4.61 9.71
C LYS A 151 4.96 -3.25 9.91
N ALA A 152 5.49 -3.04 11.10
CA ALA A 152 6.45 -1.97 11.31
C ALA A 152 7.70 -2.19 10.42
N PRO A 153 8.38 -1.11 9.98
CA PRO A 153 9.60 -1.25 9.19
C PRO A 153 10.67 -2.12 9.86
N ASN A 154 11.56 -2.70 9.05
CA ASN A 154 12.72 -3.43 9.58
C ASN A 154 13.54 -2.52 10.50
N ASN A 155 13.98 -3.06 11.65
CA ASN A 155 14.73 -2.32 12.67
C ASN A 155 13.99 -1.09 13.23
N PHE A 156 12.67 -0.98 13.05
CA PHE A 156 11.89 0.12 13.59
C PHE A 156 11.94 0.17 15.13
N TRP A 157 11.71 -0.98 15.76
CA TRP A 157 11.53 -1.06 17.21
C TRP A 157 12.83 -0.83 17.98
N THR A 158 12.90 0.24 18.75
CA THR A 158 13.78 0.40 19.92
C THR A 158 12.95 0.24 21.21
N LYS A 159 13.60 0.13 22.36
CA LYS A 159 12.90 0.05 23.65
C LYS A 159 12.07 1.32 23.90
N GLU A 160 12.63 2.48 23.56
CA GLU A 160 12.02 3.80 23.73
C GLU A 160 10.78 3.94 22.84
N LYS A 161 10.88 3.59 21.55
CA LYS A 161 9.74 3.61 20.62
C LYS A 161 8.62 2.66 21.05
N ALA A 162 8.96 1.52 21.64
CA ALA A 162 7.98 0.59 22.16
C ALA A 162 7.22 1.15 23.37
N LEU A 163 7.91 1.86 24.27
CA LEU A 163 7.28 2.57 25.38
C LEU A 163 6.46 3.76 24.90
N GLU A 164 6.93 4.51 23.90
CA GLU A 164 6.18 5.59 23.27
C GLU A 164 4.88 5.07 22.63
N ALA A 165 4.97 3.99 21.86
CA ALA A 165 3.81 3.36 21.24
C ALA A 165 2.82 2.85 22.29
N LEU A 166 3.29 2.26 23.38
CA LEU A 166 2.44 1.83 24.48
C LEU A 166 1.76 3.02 25.16
N ARG A 167 2.51 4.07 25.50
CA ARG A 167 1.99 5.30 26.12
C ARG A 167 0.91 5.92 25.25
N TRP A 168 1.21 6.16 23.98
CA TRP A 168 0.27 6.74 23.02
C TRP A 168 -0.99 5.88 22.88
N THR A 169 -0.86 4.54 22.89
CA THR A 169 -2.02 3.66 22.81
C THR A 169 -2.94 3.80 24.03
N ILE A 170 -2.36 3.91 25.23
CA ILE A 170 -3.10 4.04 26.49
C ILE A 170 -3.72 5.44 26.62
N GLU A 171 -2.90 6.47 26.46
CA GLU A 171 -3.25 7.86 26.81
C GLU A 171 -4.00 8.58 25.69
N GLU A 172 -3.62 8.37 24.43
CA GLU A 172 -4.15 9.13 23.29
C GLU A 172 -5.18 8.35 22.49
N LYS A 173 -4.85 7.10 22.13
CA LYS A 173 -5.71 6.27 21.26
C LYS A 173 -6.95 5.76 21.98
N GLU A 174 -6.76 5.06 23.11
CA GLU A 174 -7.88 4.50 23.89
C GLU A 174 -8.30 5.38 25.07
N LYS A 175 -7.49 6.36 25.48
CA LYS A 175 -7.75 7.26 26.62
C LYS A 175 -8.20 6.50 27.88
N LEU A 176 -7.46 5.44 28.21
CA LEU A 176 -7.81 4.54 29.30
C LEU A 176 -7.60 5.20 30.65
N THR A 177 -8.60 5.12 31.52
CA THR A 177 -8.41 5.40 32.94
C THR A 177 -7.61 4.28 33.61
N ASP A 178 -7.01 4.54 34.77
CA ASP A 178 -6.24 3.54 35.53
C ASP A 178 -7.06 2.25 35.74
N ASN A 179 -8.33 2.37 36.15
CA ASN A 179 -9.21 1.22 36.35
C ASN A 179 -9.47 0.44 35.05
N GLN A 180 -9.68 1.14 33.92
CA GLN A 180 -9.88 0.48 32.63
C GLN A 180 -8.60 -0.22 32.15
N LEU A 181 -7.44 0.40 32.38
CA LEU A 181 -6.14 -0.18 32.06
C LEU A 181 -5.91 -1.48 32.82
N LEU A 182 -6.14 -1.48 34.15
CA LEU A 182 -6.02 -2.68 34.99
C LEU A 182 -6.90 -3.84 34.50
N GLN A 183 -8.08 -3.53 33.93
CA GLN A 183 -9.02 -4.54 33.42
C GLN A 183 -8.71 -5.02 32.00
N LYS A 184 -8.22 -4.14 31.11
CA LYS A 184 -7.99 -4.45 29.69
C LYS A 184 -6.57 -4.93 29.39
N TYR A 185 -5.57 -4.43 30.11
CA TYR A 185 -4.16 -4.64 29.81
C TYR A 185 -3.76 -6.11 29.99
N THR A 186 -3.57 -6.79 28.87
CA THR A 186 -3.27 -8.22 28.77
C THR A 186 -2.33 -8.46 27.60
N MET A 187 -1.72 -9.66 27.52
CA MET A 187 -0.93 -10.06 26.35
C MET A 187 -1.75 -9.98 25.04
N ASN A 188 -3.04 -10.35 25.09
CA ASN A 188 -3.93 -10.25 23.93
C ASN A 188 -4.23 -8.79 23.55
N TRP A 189 -4.35 -7.89 24.53
CA TRP A 189 -4.49 -6.45 24.27
C TRP A 189 -3.23 -5.90 23.57
N LEU A 190 -2.03 -6.25 24.04
CA LEU A 190 -0.77 -5.87 23.39
C LEU A 190 -0.65 -6.42 21.96
N LYS A 191 -1.07 -7.68 21.72
CA LYS A 191 -1.08 -8.28 20.38
C LYS A 191 -2.02 -7.52 19.43
N ARG A 192 -3.24 -7.18 19.88
CA ARG A 192 -4.21 -6.40 19.09
C ARG A 192 -3.66 -5.02 18.70
N HIS A 193 -2.84 -4.42 19.56
CA HIS A 193 -2.16 -3.15 19.29
C HIS A 193 -0.76 -3.29 18.69
N ARG A 194 -0.42 -4.46 18.14
CA ARG A 194 0.82 -4.69 17.37
C ARG A 194 2.11 -4.49 18.18
N LEU A 195 2.01 -4.58 19.51
CA LEU A 195 3.12 -4.45 20.46
C LEU A 195 3.78 -5.80 20.83
N TRP A 196 3.39 -6.90 20.18
CA TRP A 196 3.95 -8.23 20.46
C TRP A 196 5.46 -8.32 20.20
N THR A 197 5.91 -7.88 19.03
CA THR A 197 7.32 -7.93 18.62
C THR A 197 8.23 -7.19 19.61
N PRO A 198 7.97 -5.92 19.97
CA PRO A 198 8.82 -5.23 20.94
C PRO A 198 8.68 -5.82 22.35
N LEU A 199 7.50 -6.31 22.76
CA LEU A 199 7.29 -6.97 24.04
C LEU A 199 8.24 -8.17 24.22
N ILE A 200 8.33 -9.03 23.20
CA ILE A 200 9.22 -10.19 23.22
C ILE A 200 10.67 -9.75 23.23
N ARG A 201 11.02 -8.76 22.41
CA ARG A 201 12.40 -8.33 22.21
C ARG A 201 13.03 -7.66 23.44
N TYR A 202 12.27 -6.85 24.17
CA TYR A 202 12.83 -5.99 25.22
C TYR A 202 12.38 -6.34 26.64
N TRP A 203 11.31 -7.12 26.79
CA TRP A 203 10.77 -7.51 28.11
C TRP A 203 10.54 -9.02 28.24
N ASN A 204 11.20 -9.83 27.39
CA ASN A 204 11.11 -11.30 27.38
C ASN A 204 9.66 -11.82 27.39
N GLY A 205 8.75 -11.09 26.73
CA GLY A 205 7.34 -11.48 26.65
C GLY A 205 6.51 -11.16 27.90
N SER A 206 7.02 -10.39 28.86
CA SER A 206 6.29 -10.04 30.10
C SER A 206 5.53 -8.72 29.97
N PRO A 207 4.17 -8.73 29.87
CA PRO A 207 3.39 -7.50 29.84
C PRO A 207 3.61 -6.65 31.09
N TYR A 208 3.72 -7.30 32.26
CA TYR A 208 3.92 -6.55 33.51
C TYR A 208 5.26 -5.81 33.52
N ALA A 209 6.34 -6.43 33.04
CA ALA A 209 7.62 -5.76 32.98
C ALA A 209 7.57 -4.54 32.05
N MET A 210 6.87 -4.65 30.92
CA MET A 210 6.70 -3.53 29.98
C MET A 210 5.91 -2.36 30.58
N ILE A 211 4.77 -2.62 31.23
CA ILE A 211 3.96 -1.55 31.84
C ILE A 211 4.64 -0.93 33.06
N ASN A 212 5.38 -1.72 33.85
CA ASN A 212 6.14 -1.19 34.98
C ASN A 212 7.34 -0.35 34.51
N ASP A 213 7.92 -0.66 33.35
CA ASP A 213 8.96 0.18 32.74
C ASP A 213 8.39 1.50 32.21
N LEU A 214 7.14 1.50 31.72
CA LEU A 214 6.44 2.71 31.30
C LEU A 214 6.00 3.58 32.50
N TYR A 215 5.46 2.96 33.54
CA TYR A 215 4.97 3.61 34.76
C TYR A 215 5.60 2.96 36.01
N PRO A 216 6.86 3.32 36.35
CA PRO A 216 7.60 2.69 37.44
C PRO A 216 6.84 2.69 38.76
N ASN A 217 6.63 1.50 39.32
CA ASN A 217 6.00 1.27 40.62
C ASN A 217 4.59 1.87 40.77
N LYS A 218 3.93 2.22 39.67
CA LYS A 218 2.56 2.78 39.70
C LYS A 218 1.50 1.70 39.96
N TYR A 219 1.74 0.47 39.46
CA TYR A 219 0.78 -0.63 39.54
C TYR A 219 1.42 -1.90 40.10
N GLU A 220 0.72 -2.55 41.01
CA GLU A 220 1.10 -3.87 41.51
C GLU A 220 0.68 -4.97 40.51
N LYS A 221 1.52 -5.98 40.34
CA LYS A 221 1.33 -7.04 39.32
C LYS A 221 -0.03 -7.72 39.41
N HIS A 222 -0.47 -8.07 40.63
CA HIS A 222 -1.73 -8.76 40.88
C HIS A 222 -2.97 -7.90 40.66
N SER A 223 -2.82 -6.58 40.47
CA SER A 223 -3.95 -5.67 40.27
C SER A 223 -4.46 -5.72 38.83
N PHE A 224 -3.65 -6.23 37.90
CA PHE A 224 -4.07 -6.47 36.53
C PHE A 224 -4.90 -7.76 36.44
N ARG A 225 -6.05 -7.68 35.75
CA ARG A 225 -6.99 -8.81 35.59
C ARG A 225 -6.33 -10.11 35.11
N GLY A 226 -5.31 -10.01 34.26
CA GLY A 226 -4.56 -11.17 33.75
C GLY A 226 -3.70 -11.91 34.78
N TYR A 227 -3.53 -11.35 35.97
CA TYR A 227 -2.69 -11.87 37.06
C TYR A 227 -3.46 -12.05 38.38
N ILE A 228 -4.78 -11.81 38.39
CA ILE A 228 -5.61 -12.14 39.55
C ILE A 228 -5.68 -13.67 39.65
N ASN A 229 -5.12 -14.23 40.71
CA ASN A 229 -5.20 -15.67 41.00
C ASN A 229 -6.67 -16.09 41.00
N LYS A 230 -7.03 -16.97 40.06
CA LYS A 230 -8.27 -17.74 40.16
C LYS A 230 -8.01 -18.86 41.17
N TYR A 231 -8.31 -18.58 42.44
CA TYR A 231 -8.52 -19.63 43.43
C TYR A 231 -9.86 -20.33 43.15
#